data_AF-A0A7S0A7S1-F1
#
_entry.id   AF-A0A7S0A7S1-F1
#
_cell.length_a   1.000
_cell.length_b   1.000
_cell.length_c   1.000
_cell.angle_alpha   90.00
_cell.angle_beta   90.00
_cell.angle_gamma   90.00
#
_symmetry.space_group_name_H-M   'P 1'
#
loop_
_entity.id
_entity.type
_entity.pdbx_description
1 polymer ?
#
loop_
_entity_poly.entity_id
_entity_poly.type
_entity_poly.pdbx_seq_one_letter_code
_entity_poly.pdbx_strand_id
1 'polypeptide(L)'
;AEAALATLGLSPEALVRIWDAGETLGLAQYITVAWIESSGGGAYVINGFALHWRENFASTAGASATRIRWLSVEFSPAEVSWSRFRAEILGSTNPAEALPSSIRGQFYEHWQMLGLKEKPTIFDNCVHASA
;
A
#
# COMPACT_ATOMS: atom_id res chain seq x y z
N ALA A 1 4.30 6.35 -15.65
CA ALA A 1 3.34 5.36 -15.14
C ALA A 1 2.14 5.21 -16.07
N GLU A 2 1.41 6.27 -16.44
CA GLU A 2 0.32 6.20 -17.44
C GLU A 2 0.80 5.69 -18.82
N ALA A 3 1.99 6.10 -19.25
CA ALA A 3 2.64 5.55 -20.44
C ALA A 3 2.84 4.02 -20.35
N ALA A 4 3.14 3.48 -19.17
CA ALA A 4 3.30 2.03 -18.99
C ALA A 4 1.96 1.30 -19.13
N LEU A 5 0.87 1.85 -18.58
CA LEU A 5 -0.47 1.27 -18.78
C LEU A 5 -0.86 1.24 -20.26
N ALA A 6 -0.58 2.32 -21.00
CA ALA A 6 -0.85 2.39 -22.43
C ALA A 6 0.01 1.40 -23.24
N THR A 7 1.32 1.31 -22.93
CA THR A 7 2.24 0.37 -23.59
C THR A 7 1.88 -1.09 -23.30
N LEU A 8 1.48 -1.39 -22.06
CA LEU A 8 1.17 -2.76 -21.62
C LEU A 8 -0.30 -3.13 -21.84
N GLY A 9 -1.19 -2.18 -22.14
CA GLY A 9 -2.63 -2.45 -22.26
C GLY A 9 -3.25 -2.99 -20.95
N LEU A 10 -2.76 -2.55 -19.79
CA LEU A 10 -3.20 -3.01 -18.47
C LEU A 10 -4.03 -1.95 -17.75
N SER A 11 -4.93 -2.39 -16.86
CA SER A 11 -5.53 -1.51 -15.84
C SER A 11 -4.55 -1.32 -14.66
N PRO A 12 -4.73 -0.26 -13.83
CA PRO A 12 -3.95 -0.10 -12.60
C PRO A 12 -3.99 -1.32 -11.68
N GLU A 13 -5.16 -1.94 -11.50
CA GLU A 13 -5.34 -3.13 -10.66
C GLU A 13 -4.68 -4.37 -11.27
N ALA A 14 -4.71 -4.51 -12.60
CA ALA A 14 -3.98 -5.59 -13.27
C ALA A 14 -2.46 -5.41 -13.10
N LEU A 15 -1.96 -4.18 -13.25
CA LEU A 15 -0.54 -3.88 -13.07
C LEU A 15 -0.08 -4.15 -11.63
N VAL A 16 -0.82 -3.72 -10.61
CA VAL A 16 -0.40 -3.94 -9.20
C VAL A 16 -0.42 -5.42 -8.83
N ARG A 17 -1.36 -6.21 -9.36
CA ARG A 17 -1.40 -7.66 -9.15
C ARG A 17 -0.18 -8.37 -9.75
N ILE A 18 0.20 -8.01 -10.97
CA ILE A 18 1.41 -8.56 -11.60
C ILE A 18 2.65 -8.10 -10.82
N TRP A 19 2.69 -6.84 -10.40
CA TRP A 19 3.77 -6.29 -9.60
C TRP A 19 3.95 -7.03 -8.26
N ASP A 20 2.86 -7.28 -7.53
CA ASP A 20 2.87 -7.98 -6.23
C ASP A 20 3.31 -9.44 -6.34
N ALA A 21 2.93 -10.11 -7.44
CA ALA A 21 3.33 -11.49 -7.71
C ALA A 21 4.72 -11.61 -8.35
N GLY A 22 5.28 -10.50 -8.83
CA GLY A 22 6.49 -10.46 -9.65
C GLY A 22 7.77 -10.19 -8.87
N GLU A 23 8.91 -10.46 -9.50
CA GLU A 23 10.22 -10.10 -8.96
C GLU A 23 10.50 -8.61 -9.23
N THR A 24 10.95 -7.89 -8.19
CA THR A 24 11.28 -6.48 -8.28
C THR A 24 12.74 -6.25 -7.89
N LEU A 25 13.39 -5.29 -8.53
CA LEU A 25 14.75 -4.87 -8.22
C LEU A 25 14.74 -3.47 -7.60
N GLY A 26 15.36 -3.31 -6.43
CA GLY A 26 15.60 -2.01 -5.82
C GLY A 26 16.75 -1.28 -6.51
N LEU A 27 16.49 -0.07 -7.03
CA LEU A 27 17.51 0.78 -7.66
C LEU A 27 18.05 1.85 -6.70
N ALA A 28 17.18 2.38 -5.84
CA ALA A 28 17.51 3.36 -4.81
C ALA A 28 16.46 3.34 -3.70
N GLN A 29 16.65 4.14 -2.66
CA GLN A 29 15.63 4.33 -1.62
C GLN A 29 14.31 4.80 -2.26
N TYR A 30 13.25 4.00 -2.10
CA TYR A 30 11.92 4.21 -2.69
C TYR A 30 11.83 4.14 -4.23
N ILE A 31 12.83 3.56 -4.89
CA ILE A 31 12.81 3.32 -6.33
C ILE A 31 12.99 1.84 -6.59
N THR A 32 11.93 1.19 -7.05
CA THR A 32 11.93 -0.21 -7.47
C THR A 32 11.54 -0.30 -8.94
N VAL A 33 12.10 -1.30 -9.64
CA VAL A 33 11.82 -1.57 -11.05
C VAL A 33 11.47 -3.04 -11.24
N ALA A 34 10.57 -3.31 -12.19
CA ALA A 34 10.27 -4.65 -12.66
C ALA A 34 10.13 -4.66 -14.18
N TRP A 35 10.50 -5.77 -14.81
CA TRP A 35 10.09 -6.05 -16.19
C TRP A 35 8.68 -6.65 -16.15
N ILE A 36 7.76 -6.02 -16.87
CA ILE A 36 6.36 -6.47 -16.94
C ILE A 36 6.05 -6.83 -18.38
N GLU A 37 5.56 -8.05 -18.59
CA GLU A 37 5.08 -8.53 -19.90
C GLU A 37 3.55 -8.58 -19.93
N SER A 38 2.99 -8.25 -21.08
CA SER A 38 1.57 -8.38 -21.39
C SER A 38 1.37 -8.78 -22.85
N SER A 39 0.11 -8.95 -23.27
CA SER A 39 -0.23 -9.20 -24.67
C SER A 39 0.20 -8.07 -25.62
N GLY A 40 0.44 -6.86 -25.12
CA GLY A 40 0.91 -5.70 -25.89
C GLY A 40 2.43 -5.58 -26.02
N GLY A 41 3.21 -6.44 -25.37
CA GLY A 41 4.67 -6.39 -25.31
C GLY A 41 5.19 -6.35 -23.87
N GLY A 42 6.45 -5.93 -23.70
CA GLY A 42 7.08 -5.82 -22.39
C GLY A 42 7.72 -4.46 -22.15
N ALA A 43 7.73 -4.01 -20.89
CA ALA A 43 8.33 -2.75 -20.48
C ALA A 43 8.95 -2.83 -19.09
N TYR A 44 10.02 -2.04 -18.87
CA TYR A 44 10.49 -1.75 -17.52
C TYR A 44 9.59 -0.73 -16.86
N VAL A 45 8.98 -1.11 -15.74
CA VAL A 45 8.09 -0.27 -14.95
C VAL A 45 8.79 0.11 -13.66
N ILE A 46 8.89 1.41 -13.39
CA ILE A 46 9.43 1.95 -12.13
C ILE A 46 8.25 2.29 -11.22
N ASN A 47 8.30 1.83 -9.96
CA ASN A 47 7.28 2.03 -8.93
C ASN A 47 5.85 1.71 -9.44
N GLY A 48 5.66 0.52 -10.01
CA GLY A 48 4.39 0.14 -10.66
C GLY A 48 3.17 0.19 -9.73
N PHE A 49 3.37 0.09 -8.41
CA PHE A 49 2.33 0.26 -7.39
C PHE A 49 1.82 1.71 -7.24
N ALA A 50 2.55 2.73 -7.70
CA ALA A 50 2.19 4.13 -7.42
C ALA A 50 0.85 4.55 -8.05
N LEU A 51 0.47 3.91 -9.17
CA LEU A 51 -0.82 4.17 -9.83
C LEU A 51 -2.00 3.66 -9.01
N HIS A 52 -1.87 2.48 -8.40
CA HIS A 52 -2.84 1.90 -7.48
C HIS A 52 -3.11 2.84 -6.30
N TRP A 53 -2.04 3.36 -5.68
CA TRP A 53 -2.20 4.34 -4.59
C TRP A 53 -2.84 5.64 -5.06
N ARG A 54 -2.47 6.17 -6.22
CA ARG A 54 -3.11 7.38 -6.76
C ARG A 54 -4.61 7.19 -6.90
N GLU A 55 -5.05 6.07 -7.46
CA GLU A 55 -6.47 5.75 -7.61
C GLU A 55 -7.15 5.60 -6.24
N ASN A 56 -6.55 4.84 -5.33
CA ASN A 56 -7.10 4.61 -4.00
C ASN A 56 -7.16 5.87 -3.13
N PHE A 57 -6.28 6.86 -3.31
CA PHE A 57 -6.30 8.10 -2.54
C PHE A 57 -7.06 9.25 -3.21
N ALA A 58 -7.12 9.30 -4.54
CA ALA A 58 -7.69 10.42 -5.29
C ALA A 58 -9.07 10.16 -5.89
N SER A 59 -9.62 8.94 -5.77
CA SER A 59 -10.98 8.67 -6.20
C SER A 59 -11.98 9.51 -5.39
N THR A 60 -12.63 10.48 -6.04
CA THR A 60 -13.57 11.43 -5.38
C THR A 60 -15.02 11.28 -5.84
N ALA A 61 -15.31 10.39 -6.80
CA ALA A 61 -16.62 10.28 -7.44
C ALA A 61 -17.29 8.91 -7.25
N GLY A 62 -18.61 8.93 -7.11
CA GLY A 62 -19.46 7.72 -7.10
C GLY A 62 -19.33 6.85 -5.86
N ALA A 63 -19.78 5.59 -5.97
CA ALA A 63 -19.71 4.59 -4.89
C ALA A 63 -18.28 4.19 -4.48
N SER A 64 -17.27 4.61 -5.26
CA SER A 64 -15.85 4.37 -5.02
C SER A 64 -15.11 5.59 -4.46
N ALA A 65 -15.82 6.64 -4.04
CA ALA A 65 -15.19 7.82 -3.46
C ALA A 65 -14.44 7.46 -2.16
N THR A 66 -13.13 7.72 -2.14
CA THR A 66 -12.25 7.49 -1.00
C THR A 66 -12.57 8.48 0.12
N ARG A 67 -12.71 7.94 1.34
CA ARG A 67 -12.93 8.75 2.54
C ARG A 67 -11.77 8.58 3.52
N ILE A 68 -10.75 9.43 3.39
CA ILE A 68 -9.61 9.44 4.29
C ILE A 68 -9.99 10.18 5.59
N ARG A 69 -9.70 9.57 6.74
CA ARG A 69 -9.74 10.25 8.04
C ARG A 69 -8.34 10.70 8.39
N TRP A 70 -8.17 12.00 8.60
CA TRP A 70 -6.91 12.61 9.01
C TRP A 70 -6.95 12.86 10.51
N LEU A 71 -5.89 12.45 11.20
CA LEU A 71 -5.73 12.64 12.63
C LEU A 71 -4.37 13.27 12.89
N SER A 72 -4.32 14.25 13.78
CA SER A 72 -3.08 14.72 14.41
C SER A 72 -3.03 14.09 15.79
N VAL A 73 -1.97 13.34 16.08
CA VAL A 73 -1.79 12.63 17.34
C VAL A 73 -0.50 13.07 18.00
N GLU A 74 -0.46 13.00 19.32
CA GLU A 74 0.73 13.28 20.13
C GLU A 74 0.96 12.15 21.12
N PHE A 75 2.21 11.95 21.49
CA PHE A 75 2.62 10.99 22.51
C PHE A 75 3.87 11.51 23.22
N SER A 76 4.03 11.14 24.49
CA SER A 76 5.20 11.51 25.28
C SER A 76 6.44 10.78 24.77
N PRO A 77 7.51 11.49 24.35
CA PRO A 77 8.76 10.85 23.93
C PRO A 77 9.47 10.07 25.06
N ALA A 78 9.13 10.37 26.32
CA ALA A 78 9.64 9.64 27.48
C ALA A 78 9.01 8.25 27.62
N GLU A 79 7.83 8.03 27.05
CA GLU A 79 7.08 6.77 27.13
C GLU A 79 7.16 5.98 25.82
N VAL A 80 7.15 6.70 24.69
CA VAL A 80 7.11 6.13 23.35
C VAL A 80 8.11 6.85 22.46
N SER A 81 9.17 6.14 22.07
CA SER A 81 10.06 6.61 21.00
C SER A 81 9.38 6.48 19.64
N TRP A 82 9.87 7.21 18.64
CA TRP A 82 9.38 7.07 17.27
C TRP A 82 9.53 5.64 16.74
N SER A 83 10.66 4.98 17.03
CA SER A 83 10.88 3.59 16.62
C SER A 83 9.85 2.65 17.23
N ARG A 84 9.55 2.83 18.52
CA ARG A 84 8.53 2.07 19.24
C ARG A 84 7.15 2.32 18.66
N PHE A 85 6.78 3.58 18.39
CA PHE A 85 5.52 3.89 17.74
C PHE A 85 5.39 3.14 16.41
N ARG A 86 6.40 3.21 15.53
CA ARG A 86 6.30 2.58 14.20
C ARG A 86 6.23 1.05 14.28
N ALA A 87 7.01 0.44 15.16
CA ALA A 87 7.09 -1.02 15.25
C ALA A 87 5.93 -1.64 16.05
N GLU A 88 5.56 -1.06 17.18
CA GLU A 88 4.64 -1.68 18.14
C GLU A 88 3.23 -1.12 18.10
N ILE A 89 3.08 0.20 17.93
CA ILE A 89 1.76 0.86 17.94
C ILE A 89 1.16 0.86 16.54
N LEU A 90 1.89 1.36 15.54
CA LEU A 90 1.44 1.36 14.15
C LEU A 90 1.47 -0.06 13.55
N GLY A 91 2.59 -0.77 13.74
CA GLY A 91 2.83 -2.11 13.21
C GLY A 91 3.58 -2.12 11.87
N SER A 92 4.13 -3.29 11.51
CA SER A 92 4.85 -3.51 10.25
C SER A 92 4.04 -3.06 9.03
N THR A 93 4.72 -2.57 7.99
CA THR A 93 4.08 -2.17 6.72
C THR A 93 3.32 -3.33 6.09
N ASN A 94 3.85 -4.55 6.19
CA ASN A 94 3.12 -5.78 5.88
C ASN A 94 2.26 -6.17 7.10
N PRO A 95 0.92 -6.05 7.04
CA PRO A 95 0.06 -6.34 8.19
C PRO A 95 0.14 -7.79 8.67
N ALA A 96 0.53 -8.74 7.80
CA ALA A 96 0.73 -10.13 8.18
C ALA A 96 1.92 -10.36 9.13
N GLU A 97 2.85 -9.40 9.19
CA GLU A 97 4.03 -9.40 10.06
C GLU A 97 3.89 -8.40 11.23
N ALA A 98 2.77 -7.69 11.32
CA ALA A 98 2.54 -6.73 12.38
C ALA A 98 2.20 -7.44 13.71
N LEU A 99 2.56 -6.82 14.85
CA LEU A 99 2.11 -7.32 16.15
C LEU A 99 0.57 -7.32 16.19
N PRO A 100 -0.10 -8.39 16.66
CA PRO A 100 -1.55 -8.45 16.80
C PRO A 100 -2.15 -7.23 17.51
N SER A 101 -1.46 -6.71 18.53
CA SER A 101 -1.89 -5.55 19.31
C SER A 101 -1.67 -4.20 18.63
N SER A 102 -0.93 -4.15 17.53
CA SER A 102 -0.71 -2.91 16.76
C SER A 102 -1.94 -2.55 15.92
N ILE A 103 -2.04 -1.30 15.49
CA ILE A 103 -3.16 -0.82 14.65
C ILE A 103 -3.29 -1.67 13.38
N ARG A 104 -2.20 -1.91 12.65
CA ARG A 104 -2.23 -2.75 11.44
C ARG A 104 -2.56 -4.21 11.75
N GLY A 105 -2.07 -4.74 12.87
CA GLY A 105 -2.41 -6.08 13.34
C GLY A 105 -3.91 -6.23 13.62
N GLN A 106 -4.51 -5.26 14.33
CA GLN A 106 -5.94 -5.22 14.60
C GLN A 106 -6.78 -5.19 13.31
N PHE A 107 -6.39 -4.36 12.33
CA PHE A 107 -7.06 -4.37 11.02
C PHE A 107 -6.90 -5.72 10.31
N TYR A 108 -5.72 -6.35 10.36
CA TYR A 108 -5.46 -7.62 9.70
C TYR A 108 -6.24 -8.79 10.31
N GLU A 109 -6.35 -8.85 11.63
CA GLU A 109 -7.07 -9.90 12.36
C GLU A 109 -8.58 -9.74 12.25
N HIS A 110 -9.07 -8.50 12.32
CA HIS A 110 -10.49 -8.20 12.46
C HIS A 110 -11.14 -7.64 11.20
N TRP A 111 -10.49 -7.74 10.04
CA TRP A 111 -10.94 -7.12 8.78
C TRP A 111 -12.42 -7.38 8.44
N GLN A 112 -12.91 -8.62 8.62
CA GLN A 112 -14.30 -8.98 8.34
C GLN A 112 -15.27 -8.28 9.30
N MET A 113 -14.94 -8.26 10.60
CA MET A 113 -15.75 -7.61 11.62
C MET A 113 -15.80 -6.09 11.40
N LEU A 114 -14.69 -5.52 10.91
CA LEU A 114 -14.58 -4.10 10.57
C LEU A 114 -15.26 -3.76 9.23
N GLY A 115 -15.82 -4.75 8.52
CA GLY A 115 -16.53 -4.56 7.26
C GLY A 115 -15.61 -4.26 6.06
N LEU A 116 -14.33 -4.61 6.15
CA LEU A 116 -13.40 -4.52 5.02
C LEU A 116 -13.78 -5.57 3.96
N LYS A 117 -13.63 -5.21 2.68
CA LYS A 117 -13.97 -6.10 1.56
C LYS A 117 -12.98 -7.24 1.39
N GLU A 118 -11.73 -7.01 1.77
CA GLU A 118 -10.63 -7.95 1.65
C GLU A 118 -9.67 -7.82 2.82
N LYS A 119 -8.85 -8.85 3.00
CA LYS A 119 -7.84 -8.87 4.04
C LYS A 119 -6.72 -7.87 3.70
N PRO A 120 -6.26 -7.03 4.66
CA PRO A 120 -5.20 -6.06 4.41
C PRO A 120 -3.92 -6.68 3.85
N THR A 121 -3.30 -5.97 2.91
CA THR A 121 -2.06 -6.37 2.22
C THR A 121 -0.95 -5.35 2.49
N ILE A 122 0.26 -5.59 1.95
CA ILE A 122 1.35 -4.61 2.04
C ILE A 122 1.01 -3.28 1.31
N PHE A 123 0.21 -3.34 0.25
CA PHE A 123 -0.20 -2.16 -0.53
C PHE A 123 -1.43 -1.47 0.05
N ASP A 124 -2.34 -2.23 0.66
CA ASP A 124 -3.59 -1.75 1.28
C ASP A 124 -3.59 -2.11 2.77
N ASN A 125 -2.71 -1.47 3.53
CA ASN A 125 -2.47 -1.73 4.96
C ASN A 125 -3.28 -0.81 5.91
N CYS A 126 -4.41 -0.29 5.44
CA CYS A 126 -5.41 0.50 6.15
C CYS A 126 -4.98 1.88 6.70
N VAL A 127 -3.73 2.06 7.13
CA VAL A 127 -3.25 3.29 7.78
C VAL A 127 -1.87 3.73 7.30
N HIS A 128 -1.75 5.04 7.06
CA HIS A 128 -0.49 5.74 6.86
C HIS A 128 -0.16 6.57 8.10
N ALA A 129 1.12 6.64 8.44
CA ALA A 129 1.65 7.54 9.47
C ALA A 129 2.96 8.15 8.97
N SER A 130 3.32 9.30 9.54
CA SER A 130 4.56 10.02 9.21
C SER A 130 5.78 9.11 9.32
N ALA A 131 6.70 9.27 8.36
CA ALA A 131 7.94 8.50 8.27
C ALA A 131 8.98 8.96 9.32
#